data_AF-A0A257S4T7-F1
#
_entry.id   AF-A0A257S4T7-F1
#
_cell.length_a   1.000
_cell.length_b   1.000
_cell.length_c   1.000
_cell.angle_alpha   90.00
_cell.angle_beta   90.00
_cell.angle_gamma   90.00
#
_symmetry.space_group_name_H-M   'P 1'
#
loop_
_entity.id
_entity.type
_entity.pdbx_description
1 polymer ?
#
loop_
_entity_poly.entity_id
_entity_poly.type
_entity_poly.pdbx_seq_one_letter_code
_entity_poly.pdbx_strand_id
1 'polypeptide(L)'
;MESSAYTERTLRLFEERLYPGFKQHVGIVLQSYLYRTLADVERAVELKCRVRICKGAYKEPAAVAYPDKEDVDANYVKCMHALLERGTYPALATHDPALVTEAQRFVAERGISADRFEFQMLYGVRRDLQEQLVRAGFRVRVYVPFGTQWYPYLMRRLAERPANVAFITGNVLREMVGGRR
;
A
#
# COMPACT_ATOMS: atom_id res chain seq x y z
N MET A 1 5.81 8.05 -2.43
CA MET A 1 6.24 7.77 -3.81
C MET A 1 5.27 8.42 -4.76
N GLU A 2 5.78 9.23 -5.66
CA GLU A 2 5.02 9.97 -6.66
C GLU A 2 4.96 9.16 -7.98
N SER A 3 4.90 9.82 -9.14
CA SER A 3 4.94 9.14 -10.44
C SER A 3 6.33 8.55 -10.74
N SER A 4 6.39 7.66 -11.72
CA SER A 4 7.61 6.95 -12.15
C SER A 4 8.78 7.89 -12.44
N ALA A 5 8.50 9.08 -12.98
CA ALA A 5 9.48 10.14 -13.25
C ALA A 5 10.32 10.56 -12.03
N TYR A 6 9.81 10.35 -10.80
CA TYR A 6 10.48 10.73 -9.56
C TYR A 6 10.98 9.54 -8.75
N THR A 7 10.66 8.29 -9.14
CA THR A 7 10.95 7.10 -8.35
C THR A 7 12.45 6.97 -8.06
N GLU A 8 13.28 7.01 -9.09
CA GLU A 8 14.74 6.87 -8.94
C GLU A 8 15.33 7.97 -8.05
N ARG A 9 14.96 9.23 -8.29
CA ARG A 9 15.44 10.37 -7.51
C ARG A 9 15.03 10.27 -6.05
N THR A 10 13.82 9.80 -5.78
CA THR A 10 13.29 9.60 -4.42
C THR A 10 14.05 8.50 -3.70
N LEU A 11 14.29 7.36 -4.35
CA LEU A 11 15.01 6.24 -3.76
C LEU A 11 16.48 6.59 -3.49
N ARG A 12 17.17 7.27 -4.41
CA ARG A 12 18.54 7.75 -4.18
C ARG A 12 18.63 8.74 -3.01
N LEU A 13 17.73 9.73 -2.96
CA LEU A 13 17.68 10.67 -1.83
C LEU A 13 17.48 9.94 -0.50
N PHE A 14 16.59 8.95 -0.49
CA PHE A 14 16.35 8.13 0.69
C PHE A 14 17.61 7.35 1.09
N GLU A 15 18.20 6.57 0.18
CA GLU A 15 19.33 5.69 0.48
C GLU A 15 20.61 6.46 0.85
N GLU A 16 20.92 7.53 0.11
CA GLU A 16 22.20 8.23 0.26
C GLU A 16 22.20 9.30 1.35
N ARG A 17 21.03 9.91 1.64
CA ARG A 17 20.97 11.12 2.49
C ARG A 17 20.12 10.95 3.73
N LEU A 18 18.95 10.33 3.63
CA LEU A 18 18.00 10.26 4.75
C LEU A 18 18.22 9.03 5.61
N TYR A 19 18.19 7.85 5.00
CA TYR A 19 18.21 6.58 5.72
C TYR A 19 19.46 6.38 6.61
N PRO A 20 20.70 6.77 6.21
CA PRO A 20 21.87 6.61 7.05
C PRO A 20 21.77 7.34 8.41
N GLY A 21 21.14 8.52 8.43
CA GLY A 21 20.97 9.35 9.64
C GLY A 21 19.68 9.08 10.43
N PHE A 22 18.67 8.46 9.82
CA PHE A 22 17.32 8.36 10.40
C PHE A 22 16.72 6.95 10.33
N LYS A 23 17.54 5.89 10.41
CA LYS A 23 17.15 4.49 10.17
C LYS A 23 15.84 4.03 10.83
N GLN A 24 15.51 4.53 12.02
CA GLN A 24 14.29 4.15 12.76
C GLN A 24 13.07 5.02 12.46
N HIS A 25 13.24 6.14 11.77
CA HIS A 25 12.23 7.19 11.63
C HIS A 25 11.80 7.45 10.18
N VAL A 26 12.53 6.93 9.20
CA VAL A 26 12.21 7.10 7.78
C VAL A 26 12.02 5.75 7.09
N GLY A 27 11.07 5.69 6.16
CA GLY A 27 10.81 4.55 5.30
C GLY A 27 10.37 5.00 3.91
N ILE A 28 10.25 4.05 2.99
CA ILE A 28 9.87 4.31 1.60
C ILE A 28 8.52 3.71 1.26
N VAL A 29 7.96 4.20 0.15
CA VAL A 29 6.77 3.61 -0.48
C VAL A 29 7.19 3.02 -1.81
N LEU A 30 6.79 1.78 -2.07
CA LEU A 30 7.01 1.10 -3.35
C LEU A 30 5.65 0.76 -3.99
N GLN A 31 5.60 0.71 -5.32
CA GLN A 31 4.35 0.66 -6.09
C GLN A 31 4.32 -0.57 -7.00
N SER A 32 3.49 -1.57 -6.71
CA SER A 32 3.53 -2.86 -7.41
C SER A 32 3.18 -2.79 -8.90
N TYR A 33 2.58 -1.70 -9.38
CA TYR A 33 2.30 -1.50 -10.80
C TYR A 33 3.54 -1.24 -11.67
N LEU A 34 4.73 -0.95 -11.11
CA LEU A 34 5.95 -0.73 -11.89
C LEU A 34 6.72 -2.03 -12.06
N TYR A 35 7.30 -2.25 -13.24
CA TYR A 35 8.13 -3.42 -13.51
C TYR A 35 9.35 -3.52 -12.58
N ARG A 36 9.92 -2.38 -12.19
CA ARG A 36 11.12 -2.30 -11.32
C ARG A 36 10.88 -2.70 -9.87
N THR A 37 9.63 -2.73 -9.41
CA THR A 37 9.33 -2.71 -7.98
C THR A 37 9.82 -3.92 -7.21
N LEU A 38 9.83 -5.11 -7.82
CA LEU A 38 10.35 -6.29 -7.12
C LEU A 38 11.84 -6.15 -6.82
N ALA A 39 12.63 -5.62 -7.76
CA ALA A 39 14.05 -5.35 -7.52
C ALA A 39 14.25 -4.28 -6.43
N ASP A 40 13.45 -3.21 -6.44
CA ASP A 40 13.49 -2.20 -5.38
C ASP A 40 13.09 -2.77 -4.00
N VAL A 41 12.18 -3.75 -3.96
CA VAL A 41 11.81 -4.48 -2.73
C VAL A 41 12.98 -5.31 -2.21
N GLU A 42 13.64 -6.09 -3.05
CA GLU A 42 14.81 -6.88 -2.63
C GLU A 42 15.93 -5.97 -2.11
N ARG A 43 16.16 -4.83 -2.79
CA ARG A 43 17.10 -3.81 -2.32
C ARG A 43 16.74 -3.26 -0.94
N ALA A 44 15.46 -2.98 -0.71
CA ALA A 44 14.97 -2.49 0.58
C ALA A 44 15.12 -3.55 1.70
N VAL A 45 14.93 -4.83 1.36
CA VAL A 45 15.18 -5.97 2.26
C VAL A 45 16.65 -6.03 2.67
N GLU A 46 17.58 -5.93 1.73
CA GLU A 46 19.02 -5.88 2.00
C GLU A 46 19.41 -4.73 2.92
N LEU A 47 18.85 -3.55 2.67
CA LEU A 47 19.05 -2.35 3.48
C LEU A 47 18.37 -2.41 4.86
N LYS A 48 17.49 -3.40 5.06
CA LYS A 48 16.64 -3.55 6.26
C LYS A 48 15.80 -2.30 6.54
N CYS A 49 15.36 -1.62 5.47
CA CYS A 49 14.57 -0.41 5.62
C CYS A 49 13.08 -0.72 5.62
N ARG A 50 12.29 0.18 6.22
CA ARG A 50 10.84 0.01 6.30
C ARG A 50 10.19 0.36 4.96
N VAL A 51 9.35 -0.55 4.47
CA VAL A 51 8.63 -0.39 3.18
C VAL A 51 7.12 -0.37 3.41
N ARG A 52 6.46 0.61 2.80
CA ARG A 52 5.02 0.55 2.52
C ARG A 52 4.81 0.13 1.07
N ILE A 53 4.14 -0.99 0.84
CA ILE A 53 3.79 -1.45 -0.52
C ILE A 53 2.36 -1.01 -0.84
N CYS A 54 2.14 -0.42 -2.01
CA CYS A 54 0.81 -0.11 -2.56
C CYS A 54 0.74 -0.53 -4.03
N LYS A 55 -0.44 -0.51 -4.66
CA LYS A 55 -0.55 -0.79 -6.11
C LYS A 55 0.09 0.31 -6.96
N GLY A 56 -0.23 1.57 -6.66
CA GLY A 56 0.13 2.74 -7.46
C GLY A 56 -1.09 3.65 -7.64
N ALA A 57 -0.86 4.94 -7.84
CA ALA A 57 -1.93 5.95 -7.90
C ALA A 57 -1.95 6.77 -9.20
N TYR A 58 -0.89 6.69 -10.00
CA TYR A 58 -0.73 7.52 -11.19
C TYR A 58 -1.11 6.75 -12.46
N LYS A 59 -1.39 7.48 -13.54
CA LYS A 59 -1.56 6.90 -14.87
C LYS A 59 -0.20 6.86 -15.55
N GLU A 60 0.45 5.70 -15.51
CA GLU A 60 1.77 5.46 -16.08
C GLU A 60 1.68 4.84 -17.48
N PRO A 61 2.65 5.08 -18.37
CA PRO A 61 2.71 4.42 -19.66
C PRO A 61 3.09 2.93 -19.52
N ALA A 62 2.59 2.09 -20.44
CA ALA A 62 2.87 0.65 -20.46
C ALA A 62 4.36 0.29 -20.59
N ALA A 63 5.20 1.25 -21.00
CA ALA A 63 6.65 1.10 -21.06
C ALA A 63 7.32 0.96 -19.68
N VAL A 64 6.67 1.41 -18.60
CA VAL A 64 7.25 1.38 -17.24
C VAL A 64 6.36 0.68 -16.21
N ALA A 65 5.08 0.47 -16.54
CA ALA A 65 4.09 -0.08 -15.64
C ALA A 65 3.24 -1.16 -16.32
N TYR A 66 2.82 -2.15 -15.52
CA TYR A 66 1.85 -3.16 -15.94
C TYR A 66 0.53 -2.49 -16.34
N PRO A 67 0.05 -2.68 -17.58
CA PRO A 67 -1.22 -2.11 -18.04
C PRO A 67 -2.41 -2.82 -17.39
N ASP A 68 -2.28 -4.13 -17.17
CA ASP A 68 -3.36 -5.00 -16.70
C ASP A 68 -3.37 -5.13 -15.19
N LYS A 69 -4.57 -5.06 -14.60
CA LYS A 69 -4.76 -5.15 -13.15
C LYS A 69 -4.24 -6.47 -12.58
N GLU A 70 -4.42 -7.57 -13.30
CA GLU A 70 -4.02 -8.90 -12.85
C GLU A 70 -2.50 -8.98 -12.63
N ASP A 71 -1.71 -8.39 -13.53
CA ASP A 71 -0.26 -8.33 -13.39
C ASP A 71 0.18 -7.42 -12.24
N VAL A 72 -0.52 -6.30 -12.01
CA VAL A 72 -0.28 -5.41 -10.86
C VAL A 72 -0.51 -6.16 -9.55
N ASP A 73 -1.56 -6.97 -9.49
CA ASP A 73 -1.97 -7.73 -8.31
C ASP A 73 -1.01 -8.91 -8.09
N ALA A 74 -0.62 -9.62 -9.16
CA ALA A 74 0.39 -10.67 -9.11
C ALA A 74 1.75 -10.13 -8.62
N ASN A 75 2.18 -8.97 -9.12
CA ASN A 75 3.41 -8.34 -8.67
C ASN A 75 3.29 -7.83 -7.22
N TYR A 76 2.11 -7.36 -6.79
CA TYR A 76 1.87 -7.01 -5.40
C TYR A 76 2.07 -8.21 -4.48
N VAL A 77 1.51 -9.38 -4.85
CA VAL A 77 1.67 -10.62 -4.07
C VAL A 77 3.14 -11.02 -3.95
N LYS A 78 3.89 -11.00 -5.07
CA LYS A 78 5.34 -11.29 -5.06
C LYS A 78 6.10 -10.37 -4.10
N CYS A 79 5.88 -9.06 -4.21
CA CYS A 79 6.51 -8.06 -3.34
C CYS A 79 6.10 -8.24 -1.88
N MET A 80 4.82 -8.50 -1.62
CA MET A 80 4.26 -8.71 -0.29
C MET A 80 4.88 -9.94 0.39
N HIS A 81 5.00 -11.07 -0.30
CA HIS A 81 5.63 -12.27 0.24
C HIS A 81 7.09 -12.02 0.62
N ALA A 82 7.87 -11.39 -0.27
CA ALA A 82 9.27 -11.03 0.00
C ALA A 82 9.39 -10.11 1.23
N LEU A 83 8.53 -9.10 1.33
CA LEU A 83 8.50 -8.18 2.47
C LEU A 83 8.07 -8.84 3.78
N LEU A 84 7.07 -9.72 3.76
CA LEU A 84 6.60 -10.41 4.96
C LEU A 84 7.64 -11.40 5.48
N GLU A 85 8.30 -12.13 4.58
CA GLU A 85 9.29 -13.15 4.95
C GLU A 85 10.63 -12.53 5.40
N ARG A 86 11.11 -11.50 4.69
CA ARG A 86 12.47 -10.97 4.88
C ARG A 86 12.55 -9.47 5.21
N GLY A 87 11.46 -8.74 5.06
CA GLY A 87 11.42 -7.29 5.23
C GLY A 87 11.44 -6.82 6.68
N THR A 88 11.69 -5.51 6.84
CA THR A 88 11.71 -4.85 8.14
C THR A 88 10.39 -4.10 8.38
N TYR A 89 9.51 -4.71 9.16
CA TYR A 89 8.20 -4.17 9.55
C TYR A 89 7.39 -3.57 8.38
N PRO A 90 7.05 -4.36 7.35
CA PRO A 90 6.38 -3.84 6.17
C PRO A 90 4.96 -3.36 6.46
N ALA A 91 4.52 -2.40 5.66
CA ALA A 91 3.17 -1.87 5.68
C ALA A 91 2.43 -2.24 4.39
N LEU A 92 1.39 -3.07 4.50
CA LEU A 92 0.57 -3.54 3.38
C LEU A 92 -0.56 -2.55 3.13
N ALA A 93 -0.39 -1.65 2.16
CA ALA A 93 -1.35 -0.59 1.87
C ALA A 93 -2.34 -0.98 0.77
N THR A 94 -3.45 -1.63 1.16
CA THR A 94 -4.49 -2.12 0.26
C THR A 94 -5.86 -2.15 0.94
N HIS A 95 -6.93 -2.02 0.15
CA HIS A 95 -8.31 -2.29 0.59
C HIS A 95 -8.92 -3.50 -0.13
N ASP A 96 -8.10 -4.19 -0.92
CA ASP A 96 -8.50 -5.34 -1.72
C ASP A 96 -8.62 -6.58 -0.81
N PRO A 97 -9.83 -7.14 -0.62
CA PRO A 97 -10.03 -8.31 0.22
C PRO A 97 -9.17 -9.50 -0.21
N ALA A 98 -8.97 -9.70 -1.51
CA ALA A 98 -8.19 -10.83 -2.00
C ALA A 98 -6.73 -10.74 -1.55
N LEU A 99 -6.13 -9.55 -1.62
CA LEU A 99 -4.77 -9.32 -1.15
C LEU A 99 -4.65 -9.41 0.38
N VAL A 100 -5.68 -8.99 1.12
CA VAL A 100 -5.73 -9.14 2.58
C VAL A 100 -5.80 -10.62 2.97
N THR A 101 -6.71 -11.38 2.37
CA THR A 101 -6.84 -12.83 2.59
C THR A 101 -5.54 -13.55 2.25
N GLU A 102 -4.91 -13.19 1.13
CA GLU A 102 -3.62 -13.78 0.73
C GLU A 102 -2.50 -13.46 1.73
N ALA A 103 -2.44 -12.24 2.26
CA ALA A 103 -1.49 -11.89 3.32
C ALA A 103 -1.72 -12.74 4.58
N GLN A 104 -2.97 -12.86 5.03
CA GLN A 104 -3.35 -13.64 6.21
C GLN A 104 -3.01 -15.13 6.04
N ARG A 105 -3.29 -15.69 4.87
CA ARG A 105 -2.92 -17.07 4.51
C ARG A 105 -1.41 -17.26 4.57
N PHE A 106 -0.65 -16.40 3.89
CA PHE A 106 0.81 -16.50 3.81
C PHE A 106 1.48 -16.42 5.19
N VAL A 107 1.05 -15.48 6.05
CA VAL A 107 1.66 -15.34 7.39
C VAL A 107 1.31 -16.51 8.29
N ALA A 108 0.09 -17.06 8.20
CA ALA A 108 -0.30 -18.25 8.94
C ALA A 108 0.55 -19.47 8.51
N GLU A 109 0.70 -19.70 7.21
CA GLU A 109 1.50 -20.80 6.67
C GLU A 109 2.99 -20.72 7.05
N ARG A 110 3.52 -19.49 7.13
CA ARG A 110 4.93 -19.25 7.46
C ARG A 110 5.21 -19.03 8.95
N GLY A 111 4.18 -19.05 9.80
CA GLY A 111 4.32 -18.75 11.23
C GLY A 111 4.81 -17.33 11.52
N ILE A 112 4.49 -16.37 10.64
CA ILE A 112 4.90 -14.96 10.80
C ILE A 112 3.90 -14.27 11.74
N SER A 113 4.41 -13.75 12.86
CA SER A 113 3.58 -13.07 13.84
C SER A 113 2.95 -11.78 13.31
N ALA A 114 1.72 -11.49 13.74
CA ALA A 114 0.96 -10.30 13.33
C ALA A 114 1.57 -8.96 13.78
N ASP A 115 2.50 -8.98 14.73
CA ASP A 115 3.25 -7.81 15.18
C ASP A 115 4.49 -7.50 14.33
N ARG A 116 4.79 -8.31 13.31
CA ARG A 116 5.89 -8.11 12.36
C ARG A 116 5.54 -7.21 11.18
N PHE A 117 4.27 -6.86 10.99
CA PHE A 117 3.80 -6.02 9.89
C PHE A 117 2.52 -5.27 10.29
N GLU A 118 2.03 -4.41 9.41
CA GLU A 118 0.73 -3.76 9.59
C GLU A 118 -0.02 -3.63 8.26
N PHE A 119 -1.35 -3.62 8.32
CA PHE A 119 -2.19 -3.19 7.21
C PHE A 119 -2.38 -1.68 7.25
N GLN A 120 -2.41 -1.05 6.07
CA GLN A 120 -2.68 0.37 5.95
C GLN A 120 -3.85 0.66 5.01
N MET A 121 -4.79 1.47 5.47
CA MET A 121 -5.99 1.83 4.72
C MET A 121 -6.21 3.34 4.74
N LEU A 122 -6.98 3.86 3.79
CA LEU A 122 -7.38 5.26 3.74
C LEU A 122 -8.50 5.50 4.74
N TYR A 123 -8.51 6.71 5.30
CA TYR A 123 -9.62 7.17 6.12
C TYR A 123 -10.93 7.18 5.32
N GLY A 124 -12.01 6.66 5.93
CA GLY A 124 -13.35 6.62 5.31
C GLY A 124 -13.53 5.56 4.22
N VAL A 125 -12.61 4.59 4.09
CA VAL A 125 -12.71 3.51 3.10
C VAL A 125 -12.64 2.16 3.79
N ARG A 126 -13.67 1.33 3.61
CA ARG A 126 -13.73 -0.04 4.13
C ARG A 126 -13.50 -0.13 5.64
N ARG A 127 -14.21 0.70 6.43
CA ARG A 127 -14.14 0.66 7.90
C ARG A 127 -14.47 -0.72 8.45
N ASP A 128 -15.40 -1.44 7.80
CA ASP A 128 -15.73 -2.83 8.08
C ASP A 128 -14.48 -3.73 8.08
N LEU A 129 -13.63 -3.60 7.06
CA LEU A 129 -12.41 -4.39 6.93
C LEU A 129 -11.35 -3.96 7.95
N GLN A 130 -11.25 -2.66 8.23
CA GLN A 130 -10.34 -2.14 9.27
C GLN A 130 -10.67 -2.76 10.63
N GLU A 131 -11.94 -2.76 11.02
CA GLU A 131 -12.39 -3.37 12.28
C GLU A 131 -12.18 -4.88 12.29
N GLN A 132 -12.50 -5.58 11.19
CA GLN A 132 -12.28 -7.02 11.06
C GLN A 132 -10.81 -7.38 11.28
N LEU A 133 -9.88 -6.63 10.70
CA LEU A 133 -8.45 -6.89 10.85
C LEU A 133 -7.97 -6.67 12.29
N VAL A 134 -8.44 -5.61 12.95
CA VAL A 134 -8.11 -5.36 14.36
C VAL A 134 -8.66 -6.47 15.25
N ARG A 135 -9.91 -6.90 15.04
CA ARG A 135 -10.51 -8.03 15.79
C ARG A 135 -9.77 -9.35 15.55
N ALA A 136 -9.19 -9.52 14.37
CA ALA A 136 -8.34 -10.66 14.03
C ALA A 136 -6.89 -10.54 14.58
N GLY A 137 -6.59 -9.51 15.37
CA GLY A 137 -5.28 -9.34 16.03
C GLY A 137 -4.21 -8.67 15.17
N PHE A 138 -4.55 -8.16 13.99
CA PHE A 138 -3.61 -7.44 13.13
C PHE A 138 -3.51 -5.97 13.50
N ARG A 139 -2.31 -5.39 13.32
CA ARG A 139 -2.12 -3.95 13.41
C ARG A 139 -2.66 -3.27 12.15
N VAL A 140 -3.47 -2.24 12.35
CA VAL A 140 -4.05 -1.42 11.29
C VAL A 140 -3.66 0.04 11.51
N ARG A 141 -3.20 0.72 10.45
CA ARG A 141 -2.97 2.16 10.44
C ARG A 141 -3.84 2.83 9.38
N VAL A 142 -4.50 3.91 9.77
CA VAL A 142 -5.35 4.70 8.87
C VAL A 142 -4.58 5.92 8.37
N TYR A 143 -4.55 6.10 7.04
CA TYR A 143 -4.00 7.29 6.40
C TYR A 143 -5.04 8.41 6.42
N VAL A 144 -4.80 9.41 7.27
CA VAL A 144 -5.71 10.54 7.54
C VAL A 144 -5.15 11.80 6.88
N PRO A 145 -5.63 12.18 5.68
CA PRO A 145 -5.32 13.49 5.10
C PRO A 145 -6.04 14.60 5.88
N PHE A 146 -5.38 15.73 6.10
CA PHE A 146 -5.94 16.92 6.76
C PHE A 146 -5.45 18.21 6.08
N GLY A 147 -6.19 19.31 6.22
CA GLY A 147 -5.83 20.63 5.67
C GLY A 147 -6.94 21.24 4.80
N THR A 148 -6.76 22.52 4.43
CA THR A 148 -7.79 23.30 3.70
C THR A 148 -7.94 22.88 2.24
N GLN A 149 -6.89 22.31 1.63
CA GLN A 149 -6.88 21.82 0.25
C GLN A 149 -7.46 20.40 0.10
N TRP A 150 -8.51 20.08 0.88
CA TRP A 150 -9.15 18.76 0.89
C TRP A 150 -9.93 18.46 -0.40
N TYR A 151 -10.54 19.48 -1.01
CA TYR A 151 -11.36 19.29 -2.20
C TYR A 151 -10.53 18.85 -3.43
N PRO A 152 -9.41 19.53 -3.79
CA PRO A 152 -8.52 19.03 -4.85
C PRO A 152 -7.92 17.65 -4.56
N TYR A 153 -7.70 17.30 -3.30
CA TYR A 153 -7.26 15.96 -2.91
C TYR A 153 -8.34 14.91 -3.20
N LEU A 154 -9.58 15.16 -2.79
CA LEU A 154 -10.72 14.28 -3.04
C LEU A 154 -10.98 14.11 -4.55
N MET A 155 -10.98 15.21 -5.30
CA MET A 155 -11.23 15.17 -6.74
C MET A 155 -10.16 14.37 -7.49
N ARG A 156 -8.88 14.45 -7.09
CA ARG A 156 -7.82 13.59 -7.64
C ARG A 156 -8.08 12.11 -7.34
N ARG A 157 -8.49 11.77 -6.11
CA ARG A 157 -8.82 10.39 -5.73
C ARG A 157 -9.97 9.80 -6.54
N LEU A 158 -10.96 10.62 -6.88
CA LEU A 158 -12.05 10.23 -7.77
C LEU A 158 -11.55 10.12 -9.23
N ALA A 159 -10.79 11.09 -9.72
CA ALA A 159 -10.36 11.15 -11.12
C ALA A 159 -9.27 10.11 -11.50
N GLU A 160 -8.46 9.65 -10.54
CA GLU A 160 -7.29 8.80 -10.82
C GLU A 160 -7.62 7.46 -11.50
N ARG A 161 -8.78 6.84 -11.21
CA ARG A 161 -9.31 5.67 -11.95
C ARG A 161 -10.85 5.61 -11.87
N PRO A 162 -11.59 5.36 -12.97
CA PRO A 162 -13.04 5.08 -12.91
C PRO A 162 -13.39 3.92 -11.97
N ALA A 163 -12.52 2.91 -11.88
CA ALA A 163 -12.62 1.82 -10.92
C ALA A 163 -12.47 2.29 -9.46
N ASN A 164 -11.69 3.33 -9.18
CA ASN A 164 -11.62 3.95 -7.86
C ASN A 164 -12.90 4.74 -7.56
N VAL A 165 -13.53 5.38 -8.55
CA VAL A 165 -14.86 5.99 -8.38
C VAL A 165 -15.89 4.93 -8.03
N ALA A 166 -15.98 3.84 -8.80
CA ALA A 166 -16.93 2.76 -8.51
C ALA A 166 -16.67 2.13 -7.13
N PHE A 167 -15.41 1.93 -6.75
CA PHE A 167 -15.02 1.42 -5.45
C PHE A 167 -15.35 2.39 -4.30
N ILE A 168 -15.01 3.68 -4.44
CA ILE A 168 -15.28 4.71 -3.43
C ILE A 168 -16.78 4.97 -3.32
N THR A 169 -17.49 5.19 -4.43
CA THR A 169 -18.94 5.40 -4.45
C THR A 169 -19.69 4.20 -3.88
N GLY A 170 -19.30 2.97 -4.24
CA GLY A 170 -19.88 1.76 -3.66
C GLY A 170 -19.64 1.63 -2.15
N ASN A 171 -18.43 1.96 -1.68
CA ASN A 171 -18.10 1.92 -0.26
C ASN A 171 -18.79 3.04 0.54
N VAL A 172 -18.84 4.26 0.01
CA VAL A 172 -19.50 5.41 0.63
C VAL A 172 -21.02 5.21 0.67
N LEU A 173 -21.63 4.66 -0.38
CA LEU A 173 -23.04 4.26 -0.36
C LEU A 173 -23.30 3.15 0.66
N ARG A 174 -22.43 2.14 0.75
CA ARG A 174 -22.55 1.06 1.74
C ARG A 174 -22.38 1.58 3.17
N GLU A 175 -21.50 2.55 3.41
CA GLU A 175 -21.38 3.23 4.72
C GLU A 175 -22.62 4.09 5.03
N MET A 176 -23.17 4.83 4.06
CA MET A 176 -24.39 5.62 4.26
C MET A 176 -25.64 4.76 4.51
N VAL A 177 -25.73 3.59 3.88
CA VAL A 177 -26.85 2.65 4.06
C VAL A 177 -26.65 1.76 5.31
N GLY A 178 -25.40 1.43 5.66
CA GLY A 178 -25.04 0.63 6.84
C GLY A 178 -24.98 1.41 8.16
N GLY A 179 -24.90 2.74 8.12
CA GLY A 179 -24.91 3.61 9.31
C GLY A 179 -26.25 3.75 10.04
N ARG A 180 -27.27 2.97 9.65
CA ARG A 180 -28.52 2.78 10.41
C ARG A 180 -28.58 1.37 10.98
N ARG A 181 -27.76 1.08 11.99
CA ARG A 181 -28.02 0.07 13.02
C ARG A 181 -27.04 0.24 14.16
#